data_AF-M7A5U2-F1
#
_entry.id   AF-M7A5U2-F1
#
_cell.length_a   1.000
_cell.length_b   1.000
_cell.length_c   1.000
_cell.angle_alpha   90.00
_cell.angle_beta   90.00
_cell.angle_gamma   90.00
#
_symmetry.space_group_name_H-M   'P 1'
#
loop_
_entity.id
_entity.type
_entity.pdbx_description
1 polymer ?
#
loop_
_entity_poly.entity_id
_entity_poly.type
_entity_poly.pdbx_seq_one_letter_code
_entity_poly.pdbx_strand_id
1 'polypeptide(L)'
;MVVDPKIDVYLTPYLILVHTFYYLGFKRNQNYYYLMYFAMGLGFITKGPIAMVIPSISIGGDILFRRDWRRLLEMKLFPGVLLAILPPLLWSIPLYLEFQTYGPYFFLWIQSFGRFYVKMYNQKFNPLFFIPIFLGLSEFLYFHFLGLYLIEL
;
A
#
# COMPACT_ATOMS: atom_id res chain seq x y z
N MET A 1 4.98 -8.91 -20.09
CA MET A 1 4.09 -8.34 -19.05
C MET A 1 3.99 -6.85 -19.30
N VAL A 2 2.81 -6.37 -19.70
CA VAL A 2 2.58 -4.94 -19.81
C VAL A 2 2.60 -4.37 -18.39
N VAL A 3 3.64 -3.60 -18.06
CA VAL A 3 3.68 -2.75 -16.86
C VAL A 3 2.78 -1.57 -17.14
N ASP A 4 1.47 -1.82 -17.17
CA ASP A 4 0.49 -0.77 -17.34
C ASP A 4 0.43 0.05 -16.04
N PRO A 5 0.64 1.38 -16.10
CA PRO A 5 0.53 2.25 -14.92
C PRO A 5 -0.88 2.26 -14.32
N LYS A 6 -1.87 1.68 -15.02
CA LYS A 6 -3.25 1.51 -14.53
C LYS A 6 -3.33 0.68 -13.26
N ILE A 7 -2.41 -0.26 -13.04
CA ILE A 7 -2.38 -1.06 -11.80
C ILE A 7 -2.11 -0.19 -10.57
N ASP A 8 -1.38 0.91 -10.75
CA ASP A 8 -1.05 1.84 -9.68
C ASP A 8 -2.29 2.59 -9.19
N VAL A 9 -3.24 2.86 -10.09
CA VAL A 9 -4.54 3.46 -9.74
C VAL A 9 -5.33 2.55 -8.81
N TYR A 10 -5.25 1.23 -8.98
CA TYR A 10 -5.93 0.28 -8.11
C TYR A 10 -5.27 0.13 -6.74
N LEU A 11 -3.98 0.44 -6.59
CA LEU A 11 -3.31 0.39 -5.28
C LEU A 11 -3.76 1.54 -4.36
N THR A 12 -3.91 2.75 -4.91
CA THR A 12 -4.25 3.96 -4.17
C THR A 12 -5.46 3.81 -3.21
N PRO A 13 -6.62 3.28 -3.62
CA PRO A 13 -7.76 3.13 -2.72
C PRO A 13 -7.47 2.22 -1.53
N TYR A 14 -6.68 1.15 -1.71
CA TYR A 14 -6.29 0.29 -0.58
C TYR A 14 -5.38 1.04 0.38
N LEU A 15 -4.43 1.82 -0.11
CA LEU A 15 -3.58 2.65 0.76
C LEU A 15 -4.41 3.67 1.55
N ILE A 16 -5.40 4.30 0.91
CA ILE A 16 -6.32 5.21 1.59
C ILE A 16 -7.09 4.47 2.68
N LEU A 17 -7.71 3.33 2.35
CA LEU A 17 -8.46 2.52 3.32
C LEU A 17 -7.61 2.10 4.51
N VAL A 18 -6.36 1.68 4.28
CA VAL A 18 -5.42 1.32 5.36
C VAL A 18 -5.21 2.50 6.30
N HIS A 19 -4.95 3.70 5.78
CA HIS A 19 -4.77 4.89 6.63
C HIS A 19 -6.07 5.34 7.30
N THR A 20 -7.22 5.22 6.63
CA THR A 20 -8.53 5.52 7.20
C THR A 20 -8.84 4.58 8.36
N PHE A 21 -8.63 3.27 8.21
CA PHE A 21 -8.87 2.30 9.26
C PHE A 21 -7.85 2.42 10.40
N TYR A 22 -6.60 2.78 10.12
CA TYR A 22 -5.64 3.16 11.15
C TYR A 22 -6.15 4.35 11.97
N TYR A 23 -6.60 5.41 11.31
CA TYR A 23 -7.13 6.60 11.97
C TYR A 23 -8.39 6.29 12.80
N LEU A 24 -9.32 5.48 12.28
CA LEU A 24 -10.51 5.03 13.01
C LEU A 24 -10.17 4.09 14.17
N GLY A 25 -9.14 3.26 14.00
CA GLY A 25 -8.55 2.41 15.04
C GLY A 25 -8.07 3.23 16.23
N PHE A 26 -7.41 4.34 15.91
CA PHE A 26 -6.89 5.28 16.89
C PHE A 26 -7.99 6.13 17.56
N LYS A 27 -8.94 6.66 16.80
CA LYS A 27 -9.93 7.63 17.32
C LYS A 27 -11.19 7.00 17.91
N ARG A 28 -11.60 5.84 17.42
CA ARG A 28 -12.96 5.32 17.67
C ARG A 28 -12.96 3.94 18.31
N ASN A 29 -12.35 2.95 17.66
CA ASN A 29 -12.37 1.56 18.15
C ASN A 29 -11.19 0.76 17.61
N GLN A 30 -10.44 0.10 18.49
CA GLN A 30 -9.30 -0.76 18.12
C GLN A 30 -9.65 -1.90 17.15
N ASN A 31 -10.92 -2.31 17.04
CA ASN A 31 -11.34 -3.33 16.07
C ASN A 31 -11.17 -2.90 14.60
N TYR A 32 -11.08 -1.59 14.31
CA TYR A 32 -10.77 -1.11 12.96
C TYR A 32 -9.36 -1.51 12.50
N TYR A 33 -8.44 -1.85 13.42
CA TYR A 33 -7.14 -2.40 13.03
C TYR A 33 -7.29 -3.71 12.25
N TYR A 34 -8.30 -4.55 12.54
CA TYR A 34 -8.54 -5.76 11.73
C TYR A 34 -8.89 -5.44 10.27
N LEU A 35 -9.71 -4.40 10.04
CA LEU A 35 -10.04 -3.93 8.69
C LEU A 35 -8.83 -3.29 8.00
N MET A 36 -7.98 -2.59 8.76
CA MET A 36 -6.69 -2.09 8.26
C MET A 36 -5.84 -3.24 7.72
N TYR A 37 -5.62 -4.30 8.51
CA TYR A 37 -4.83 -5.45 8.06
C TYR A 37 -5.47 -6.19 6.88
N PHE A 38 -6.79 -6.34 6.87
CA PHE A 38 -7.49 -6.95 5.74
C PHE A 38 -7.30 -6.12 4.45
N ALA A 39 -7.40 -4.79 4.53
CA ALA A 39 -7.15 -3.89 3.41
C ALA A 39 -5.69 -3.96 2.93
N MET A 40 -4.71 -4.13 3.84
CA MET A 40 -3.31 -4.37 3.49
C MET A 40 -3.14 -5.66 2.67
N GLY A 41 -3.81 -6.74 3.10
CA GLY A 41 -3.79 -8.03 2.38
C GLY A 41 -4.44 -7.96 1.00
N LEU A 42 -5.54 -7.22 0.85
CA LEU A 42 -6.16 -6.97 -0.46
C LEU A 42 -5.23 -6.15 -1.38
N GLY A 43 -4.57 -5.12 -0.85
CA GLY A 43 -3.56 -4.36 -1.57
C GLY A 43 -2.37 -5.23 -2.00
N PHE A 44 -2.01 -6.23 -1.20
CA PHE A 44 -0.95 -7.18 -1.58
C PHE A 44 -1.32 -7.97 -2.82
N ILE A 45 -2.58 -8.41 -2.95
CA ILE A 45 -3.01 -9.16 -4.14
C ILE A 45 -2.87 -8.29 -5.42
N THR A 46 -3.10 -6.98 -5.33
CA THR A 46 -3.09 -6.10 -6.50
C THR A 46 -1.69 -5.70 -6.97
N LYS A 47 -0.82 -5.25 -6.07
CA LYS A 47 0.52 -4.74 -6.42
C LYS A 47 1.67 -5.42 -5.67
N GLY A 48 1.39 -6.49 -4.93
CA GLY A 48 2.39 -7.23 -4.18
C GLY A 48 2.77 -6.57 -2.83
N PRO A 49 3.93 -6.92 -2.26
CA PRO A 49 4.34 -6.54 -0.92
C PRO A 49 4.39 -5.03 -0.66
N ILE A 50 4.59 -4.23 -1.72
CA ILE A 50 4.70 -2.78 -1.61
C ILE A 50 3.46 -2.14 -0.97
N ALA A 51 2.28 -2.74 -1.18
CA ALA A 51 1.03 -2.32 -0.60
C ALA A 51 0.98 -2.46 0.93
N MET A 52 1.81 -3.34 1.51
CA MET A 52 1.95 -3.51 2.96
C MET A 52 3.15 -2.73 3.51
N VAL A 53 4.24 -2.64 2.75
CA VAL A 53 5.49 -1.99 3.18
C VAL A 53 5.28 -0.48 3.33
N ILE A 54 4.68 0.19 2.34
CA ILE A 54 4.45 1.65 2.38
C ILE A 54 3.64 2.06 3.62
N PRO A 55 2.44 1.51 3.88
CA PRO A 55 1.67 1.91 5.07
C PRO A 55 2.34 1.47 6.37
N SER A 56 3.05 0.34 6.41
CA SER A 56 3.81 -0.06 7.60
C SER A 56 4.90 0.95 7.95
N ILE A 57 5.62 1.48 6.96
CA ILE A 57 6.63 2.52 7.17
C ILE A 57 5.95 3.83 7.60
N SER A 58 4.85 4.22 6.96
CA SER A 58 4.08 5.42 7.30
C SER A 58 3.57 5.39 8.75
N ILE A 59 2.88 4.32 9.12
CA ILE A 59 2.31 4.13 10.46
C ILE A 59 3.43 3.94 11.50
N GLY A 60 4.47 3.16 11.17
CA GLY A 60 5.64 3.01 12.02
C GLY A 60 6.36 4.33 12.28
N GLY A 61 6.45 5.19 11.26
CA GLY A 61 6.94 6.56 11.36
C GLY A 61 6.09 7.40 12.32
N ASP A 62 4.75 7.42 12.15
CA ASP A 62 3.84 8.14 13.05
C ASP A 62 4.01 7.71 14.52
N ILE A 63 4.11 6.40 14.77
CA ILE A 63 4.34 5.86 16.12
C ILE A 63 5.70 6.27 16.66
N LEU A 64 6.76 6.18 15.84
CA LEU A 64 8.12 6.54 16.23
C LEU A 64 8.23 8.03 16.57
N PHE A 65 7.64 8.90 15.76
CA PHE A 65 7.62 10.36 16.00
C PHE A 65 6.82 10.71 17.26
N ARG A 66 5.70 10.02 17.52
CA ARG A 66 4.90 10.23 18.74
C ARG A 66 5.46 9.52 19.98
N ARG A 67 6.45 8.63 19.80
CA ARG A 67 7.01 7.73 20.83
C ARG A 67 5.94 6.91 21.58
N ASP A 68 4.83 6.61 20.90
CA ASP A 68 3.68 5.94 21.51
C ASP A 68 3.75 4.41 21.31
N TRP A 69 4.71 3.78 21.98
CA TRP A 69 4.94 2.33 21.88
C TRP A 69 3.78 1.48 22.38
N ARG A 70 2.93 2.03 23.26
CA ARG A 70 1.71 1.35 23.73
C ARG A 70 0.75 1.07 22.58
N ARG A 71 0.75 1.94 21.57
CA ARG A 71 -0.06 1.78 20.36
C ARG A 71 0.25 0.49 19.60
N LEU A 72 1.51 0.03 19.59
CA LEU A 72 1.87 -1.24 18.95
C LEU A 72 1.17 -2.43 19.60
N LEU A 73 0.97 -2.39 20.92
CA LEU A 73 0.25 -3.43 21.64
C LEU A 73 -1.25 -3.38 21.34
N GLU A 74 -1.83 -2.17 21.26
CA GLU A 74 -3.24 -1.95 20.92
C GLU A 74 -3.59 -2.32 19.48
N MET A 75 -2.61 -2.26 18.57
CA MET A 75 -2.76 -2.64 17.17
C MET A 75 -2.93 -4.15 16.97
N LYS A 76 -2.81 -4.97 18.02
CA LYS A 76 -3.00 -6.43 17.97
C LYS A 76 -2.21 -7.05 16.80
N LEU A 77 -0.89 -6.79 16.79
CA LEU A 77 0.00 -7.14 15.67
C LEU A 77 -0.11 -8.61 15.25
N PHE A 78 -0.17 -9.55 16.20
CA PHE A 78 -0.20 -10.98 15.89
C PHE A 78 -1.44 -11.40 15.09
N PRO A 79 -2.69 -11.21 15.57
CA PRO A 79 -3.88 -11.53 14.77
C PRO A 79 -4.02 -10.63 13.55
N GLY A 80 -3.46 -9.42 13.60
CA GLY A 80 -3.44 -8.49 12.48
C GLY A 80 -2.62 -8.97 11.30
N VAL A 81 -1.36 -9.36 11.55
CA VAL A 81 -0.46 -9.89 10.51
C VAL A 81 -1.06 -11.15 9.88
N LEU A 82 -1.70 -12.01 10.67
CA LEU A 82 -2.40 -13.18 10.14
C LEU A 82 -3.52 -12.79 9.15
N LEU A 83 -4.32 -11.78 9.48
CA LEU A 83 -5.35 -11.24 8.58
C LEU A 83 -4.78 -10.55 7.33
N ALA A 84 -3.60 -9.94 7.42
CA ALA A 84 -2.94 -9.34 6.26
C ALA A 84 -2.39 -10.40 5.29
N ILE A 85 -1.92 -11.53 5.81
CA ILE A 85 -1.38 -12.64 5.01
C ILE A 85 -2.50 -13.52 4.43
N LEU A 86 -3.67 -13.55 5.07
CA LEU A 86 -4.77 -14.41 4.67
C LEU A 86 -5.23 -14.18 3.22
N PRO A 87 -5.48 -12.96 2.71
CA PRO A 87 -5.90 -12.79 1.32
C PRO A 87 -4.86 -13.27 0.30
N PRO A 88 -3.56 -12.91 0.39
CA PRO A 88 -2.52 -13.47 -0.49
C PRO A 88 -2.42 -15.00 -0.44
N LEU A 89 -2.60 -15.58 0.75
CA LEU A 89 -2.58 -17.03 0.92
C LEU A 89 -3.78 -17.69 0.25
N LEU A 90 -4.99 -17.13 0.42
CA LEU A 90 -6.19 -17.61 -0.25
C LEU A 90 -6.07 -17.51 -1.77
N TRP A 91 -5.46 -16.45 -2.29
CA TRP A 91 -5.17 -16.31 -3.72
C TRP A 91 -4.14 -17.33 -4.23
N SER A 92 -3.29 -17.85 -3.36
CA SER A 92 -2.32 -18.88 -3.72
C SER A 92 -2.98 -20.25 -4.00
N ILE A 93 -4.18 -20.50 -3.47
CA ILE A 93 -4.93 -21.76 -3.69
C ILE A 93 -5.29 -21.97 -5.17
N PRO A 94 -6.03 -21.07 -5.86
CA PRO A 94 -6.35 -21.24 -7.28
C PRO A 94 -5.09 -21.26 -8.14
N LEU A 95 -4.07 -20.47 -7.80
CA LEU A 95 -2.77 -20.51 -8.50
C LEU A 95 -2.10 -21.88 -8.39
N TYR A 96 -2.21 -22.53 -7.24
CA TYR A 96 -1.71 -23.88 -7.05
C TYR A 96 -2.51 -24.92 -7.85
N LEU A 97 -3.84 -24.79 -7.88
CA LEU A 97 -4.70 -25.71 -8.63
C LEU A 97 -4.41 -25.66 -10.14
N GLU A 98 -4.12 -24.48 -10.68
CA GLU A 98 -3.90 -24.27 -12.11
C GLU A 98 -2.43 -24.49 -12.54
N PHE A 99 -1.47 -24.01 -11.75
CA PHE A 99 -0.05 -24.00 -12.10
C PHE A 99 0.85 -24.82 -11.15
N GLN A 100 0.25 -25.65 -10.28
CA GLN A 100 0.95 -26.44 -9.27
C GLN A 100 1.85 -25.54 -8.39
N THR A 101 2.99 -26.04 -7.93
CA THR A 101 3.93 -25.30 -7.08
C THR A 101 4.47 -24.01 -7.73
N TYR A 102 4.48 -23.93 -9.07
CA TYR A 102 5.00 -22.75 -9.77
C TYR A 102 4.11 -21.52 -9.59
N GLY A 103 2.78 -21.66 -9.56
CA GLY A 103 1.86 -20.53 -9.43
C GLY A 103 2.10 -19.68 -8.17
N PRO A 104 2.00 -20.26 -6.97
CA PRO A 104 2.26 -19.56 -5.72
C PRO A 104 3.70 -19.03 -5.62
N TYR A 105 4.68 -19.82 -6.06
CA TYR A 105 6.09 -19.40 -6.06
C TYR A 105 6.32 -18.19 -6.98
N PHE A 106 5.72 -18.21 -8.17
CA PHE A 106 5.81 -17.12 -9.12
C PHE A 106 5.16 -15.85 -8.57
N PHE A 107 3.97 -15.94 -7.98
CA PHE A 107 3.26 -14.80 -7.41
C PHE A 107 3.96 -14.21 -6.18
N LEU A 108 4.29 -15.04 -5.18
CA LEU A 108 4.86 -14.59 -3.91
C LEU A 108 6.34 -14.23 -4.00
N TRP A 109 7.10 -14.86 -4.89
CA TRP A 109 8.54 -14.70 -4.97
C TRP A 109 8.97 -13.91 -6.21
N ILE A 110 8.78 -14.49 -7.39
CA ILE A 110 9.33 -13.93 -8.64
C ILE A 110 8.69 -12.57 -8.96
N GLN A 111 7.37 -12.48 -8.90
CA GLN A 111 6.63 -11.27 -9.24
C GLN A 111 6.78 -10.18 -8.16
N SER A 112 6.78 -10.61 -6.90
CA SER A 112 6.77 -9.73 -5.74
C SER A 112 8.16 -9.20 -5.36
N PHE A 113 9.17 -10.07 -5.33
CA PHE A 113 10.55 -9.72 -4.94
C PHE A 113 11.50 -9.63 -6.13
N GLY A 114 11.29 -10.43 -7.18
CA GLY A 114 12.14 -10.39 -8.37
C GLY A 114 12.22 -9.01 -9.02
N ARG A 115 11.17 -8.18 -8.90
CA ARG A 115 11.15 -6.79 -9.39
C ARG A 115 12.12 -5.84 -8.67
N PHE A 116 12.52 -6.14 -7.43
CA PHE A 116 13.45 -5.30 -6.66
C PHE A 116 14.90 -5.77 -6.79
N TYR A 117 15.11 -7.09 -6.86
CA TYR A 117 16.45 -7.68 -6.82
C TYR A 117 17.06 -7.95 -8.19
N VAL A 118 16.24 -8.26 -9.20
CA VAL A 118 16.77 -8.56 -10.52
C VAL A 118 17.00 -7.24 -11.26
N LYS A 119 18.23 -7.04 -11.78
CA LYS A 119 18.59 -6.03 -12.79
C LYS A 119 17.85 -6.28 -14.13
N MET A 120 16.55 -6.59 -14.10
CA MET A 120 15.75 -6.90 -15.27
C MET A 120 15.36 -5.65 -16.05
N TYR A 121 15.39 -4.48 -15.40
CA TYR A 121 15.16 -3.21 -16.07
C TYR A 121 16.38 -2.31 -15.91
N ASN A 122 16.87 -1.77 -17.03
CA ASN A 122 17.88 -0.71 -17.07
C ASN A 122 17.25 0.62 -16.61
N GLN A 123 16.66 0.62 -15.41
CA GLN A 123 16.04 1.78 -14.80
C GLN A 123 17.14 2.72 -14.34
N LYS A 124 17.22 3.88 -15.00
CA LYS A 124 18.05 4.99 -14.53
C LYS A 124 17.46 5.47 -13.21
N PHE A 125 18.11 5.11 -12.11
CA PHE A 125 17.74 5.56 -10.78
C PHE A 125 18.01 7.07 -10.69
N ASN A 126 16.94 7.87 -10.67
CA ASN A 126 17.00 9.29 -10.37
C ASN A 126 16.20 9.55 -9.08
N PRO A 127 16.87 9.81 -7.94
CA PRO A 127 16.19 10.12 -6.67
C PRO A 127 15.22 11.29 -6.76
N LEU A 128 15.49 12.24 -7.65
CA LEU A 128 14.73 13.48 -7.79
C LEU A 128 13.58 13.36 -8.81
N PHE A 129 13.36 12.18 -9.39
CA PHE A 129 12.36 11.96 -10.43
C PHE A 129 10.94 12.39 -10.01
N PHE A 130 10.57 12.17 -8.75
CA PHE A 130 9.22 12.48 -8.25
C PHE A 130 9.02 13.95 -7.84
N ILE A 131 10.09 14.72 -7.65
CA ILE A 131 10.00 16.13 -7.22
C ILE A 131 9.24 17.00 -8.24
N PRO A 132 9.59 17.04 -9.54
CA PRO A 132 8.88 17.88 -10.51
C PRO A 132 7.42 17.46 -10.70
N ILE A 133 7.13 16.16 -10.61
CA ILE A 133 5.76 15.62 -10.71
C ILE A 133 4.92 16.12 -9.53
N PHE A 134 5.47 16.07 -8.32
CA PHE A 134 4.78 16.53 -7.12
C PHE A 134 4.50 18.05 -7.15
N LEU A 135 5.51 18.84 -7.55
CA LEU A 135 5.38 20.30 -7.67
C LEU A 135 4.30 20.68 -8.70
N GLY A 136 4.35 20.11 -9.91
CA GLY A 136 3.37 20.39 -10.94
C GLY A 136 1.93 20.05 -10.55
N LEU A 137 1.71 18.95 -9.81
CA LEU A 137 0.39 18.60 -9.28
C LEU A 137 -0.09 19.59 -8.22
N SER A 138 0.80 20.05 -7.34
CA SER A 138 0.45 21.02 -6.30
C SER A 138 0.07 22.39 -6.87
N GLU A 139 0.78 22.82 -7.92
CA GLU A 139 0.47 24.05 -8.66
C GLU A 139 -0.88 23.94 -9.37
N PHE A 140 -1.14 22.83 -10.06
CA PHE A 140 -2.42 22.61 -10.74
C PHE A 140 -3.61 22.66 -9.76
N LEU A 141 -3.50 22.01 -8.60
CA LEU A 141 -4.55 22.05 -7.57
C LEU A 141 -4.74 23.48 -7.05
N TYR A 142 -3.66 24.22 -6.79
CA TYR A 142 -3.72 25.60 -6.34
C TYR A 142 -4.48 26.50 -7.33
N PHE A 143 -4.14 26.45 -8.62
CA PHE A 143 -4.82 27.24 -9.64
C PHE A 143 -6.28 26.82 -9.83
N HIS A 144 -6.61 25.53 -9.68
CA HIS A 144 -7.99 25.05 -9.76
C HIS A 144 -8.85 25.62 -8.61
N PHE A 145 -8.38 25.53 -7.37
CA PHE A 145 -9.09 26.11 -6.22
C PHE A 145 -9.17 27.63 -6.27
N LEU A 146 -8.11 28.31 -6.75
CA LEU A 146 -8.11 29.76 -6.96
C LEU A 146 -9.15 30.15 -8.02
N GLY A 147 -9.24 29.41 -9.12
CA GLY A 147 -10.24 29.65 -10.17
C GLY A 147 -11.68 29.48 -9.67
N LEU A 148 -11.95 28.44 -8.89
CA LEU A 148 -13.27 28.24 -8.26
C LEU A 148 -13.62 29.38 -7.30
N TYR A 149 -12.67 29.80 -6.46
CA TYR A 149 -12.86 30.91 -5.53
C TYR A 149 -13.17 32.24 -6.24
N LEU A 150 -12.55 32.49 -7.40
CA LEU A 150 -12.80 33.70 -8.20
C LEU A 150 -14.15 33.67 -8.95
N ILE A 151 -14.74 32.49 -9.18
CA ILE A 151 -16.06 32.35 -9.81
C ILE A 151 -17.19 32.57 -8.78
N GLU A 152 -16.93 32.31 -7.51
CA GLU A 152 -17.88 32.52 -6.40
C GLU A 152 -17.91 33.97 -5.86
N LEU A 153 -17.03 34.86 -6.37
CA LEU A 153 -16.97 36.30 -6.06
C LEU A 153 -17.73 37.14 -7.10
#